data_AF-A0A2M8G4S3-F1
#
_entry.id   AF-A0A2M8G4S3-F1
#
_cell.length_a   1.000
_cell.length_b   1.000
_cell.length_c   1.000
_cell.angle_alpha   90.00
_cell.angle_beta   90.00
_cell.angle_gamma   90.00
#
_symmetry.space_group_name_H-M   'P 1'
#
loop_
_entity.id
_entity.type
_entity.pdbx_description
1 polymer ?
#
loop_
_entity_poly.entity_id
_entity_poly.type
_entity_poly.pdbx_seq_one_letter_code
_entity_poly.pdbx_strand_id
1 'polypeptide(L)'
;PKTDWKKPDGADRYLKLFQSQQQGEDNNGRRDNYRQYVEELLAQRNTNSGVTTKPSPEAAAEYVKAIQGEVIFEAKQDVKKGGWFKIPTEIVRKKLGKDTIWDKRIAPRGGNYEKLRGANLASNFPVVDHYDAEAKTVTSLKTLDLRTEFYNDIDGIEYTVGRDINELSEFTGAHWTLKGKPILIERGRHFQDRYLEIAIPTGSATQKQREKLEQLQEFAQSVDVILDIVEAP
;
A
#
# COMPACT_ATOMS: atom_id res chain seq x y z
N PRO A 1 -4.22 -29.30 13.21
CA PRO A 1 -5.12 -29.35 12.03
C PRO A 1 -4.50 -28.51 10.90
N LYS A 2 -4.09 -29.16 9.81
CA LYS A 2 -3.46 -28.49 8.66
C LYS A 2 -4.52 -27.64 7.97
N THR A 3 -4.41 -26.32 8.05
CA THR A 3 -5.20 -25.41 7.22
C THR A 3 -4.58 -25.39 5.83
N ASP A 4 -5.13 -26.20 4.93
CA ASP A 4 -4.92 -26.02 3.50
C ASP A 4 -5.53 -24.68 3.12
N TRP A 5 -4.69 -23.64 3.02
CA TRP A 5 -5.07 -22.36 2.46
C TRP A 5 -5.42 -22.58 0.98
N LYS A 6 -6.71 -22.74 0.70
CA LYS A 6 -7.21 -22.65 -0.67
C LYS A 6 -6.79 -21.28 -1.20
N LYS A 7 -6.18 -21.26 -2.39
CA LYS A 7 -6.02 -20.02 -3.17
C LYS A 7 -7.32 -19.23 -3.05
N PRO A 8 -7.29 -17.94 -2.67
CA PRO A 8 -8.52 -17.19 -2.59
C PRO A 8 -9.19 -17.25 -3.96
N ASP A 9 -10.47 -17.62 -4.01
CA ASP A 9 -11.31 -17.62 -5.21
C ASP A 9 -11.34 -16.23 -5.91
N GLY A 10 -10.70 -15.22 -5.30
CA GLY A 10 -10.48 -13.87 -5.81
C GLY A 10 -9.19 -13.64 -6.62
N ALA A 11 -8.16 -14.50 -6.57
CA ALA A 11 -6.91 -14.26 -7.32
C ALA A 11 -7.15 -14.17 -8.84
N ASP A 12 -8.05 -15.00 -9.37
CA ASP A 12 -8.54 -14.92 -10.76
C ASP A 12 -9.41 -13.68 -11.02
N ARG A 13 -10.14 -13.17 -10.01
CA ARG A 13 -10.87 -11.90 -10.11
C ARG A 13 -9.91 -10.70 -10.16
N TYR A 14 -8.79 -10.73 -9.45
CA TYR A 14 -7.80 -9.65 -9.44
C TYR A 14 -6.98 -9.62 -10.73
N LEU A 15 -6.60 -10.78 -11.27
CA LEU A 15 -5.95 -10.85 -12.58
C LEU A 15 -6.89 -10.36 -13.69
N LYS A 16 -8.18 -10.74 -13.63
CA LYS A 16 -9.20 -10.21 -14.54
C LYS A 16 -9.44 -8.72 -14.35
N LEU A 17 -9.51 -8.21 -13.11
CA LEU A 17 -9.69 -6.77 -12.84
C LEU A 17 -8.50 -5.94 -13.35
N PHE A 18 -7.28 -6.47 -13.23
CA PHE A 18 -6.07 -5.82 -13.69
C PHE A 18 -5.96 -5.82 -15.23
N GLN A 19 -6.29 -6.95 -15.86
CA GLN A 19 -6.39 -7.05 -17.33
C GLN A 19 -7.55 -6.22 -17.89
N SER A 20 -8.66 -6.15 -17.17
CA SER A 20 -9.82 -5.37 -17.55
C SER A 20 -9.63 -3.88 -17.29
N GLN A 21 -8.77 -3.47 -16.35
CA GLN A 21 -8.35 -2.06 -16.19
C GLN A 21 -7.37 -1.58 -17.27
N GLN A 22 -6.56 -2.48 -17.84
CA GLN A 22 -5.76 -2.18 -19.03
C GLN A 22 -6.61 -2.12 -20.31
N GLN A 23 -7.79 -2.73 -20.32
CA GLN A 23 -8.71 -2.80 -21.47
C GLN A 23 -10.02 -2.00 -21.30
N GLY A 24 -10.28 -1.43 -20.12
CA GLY A 24 -11.48 -0.65 -19.80
C GLY A 24 -12.79 -1.45 -19.61
N GLU A 25 -12.77 -2.65 -19.03
CA GLU A 25 -13.97 -3.45 -18.73
C GLU A 25 -14.02 -3.87 -17.24
N ASP A 26 -15.20 -4.21 -16.70
CA ASP A 26 -15.35 -4.79 -15.36
C ASP A 26 -15.78 -6.27 -15.42
N ASN A 27 -15.78 -6.95 -14.27
CA ASN A 27 -16.05 -8.39 -14.15
C ASN A 27 -17.49 -8.83 -14.54
N ASN A 28 -18.37 -7.90 -14.93
CA ASN A 28 -19.73 -8.17 -15.37
C ASN A 28 -19.98 -7.82 -16.84
N GLY A 29 -18.95 -7.46 -17.61
CA GLY A 29 -19.08 -7.14 -19.04
C GLY A 29 -19.95 -5.91 -19.32
N ARG A 30 -20.12 -5.02 -18.33
CA ARG A 30 -20.84 -3.76 -18.52
C ARG A 30 -19.84 -2.67 -18.87
N ARG A 31 -19.95 -2.17 -20.11
CA ARG A 31 -19.15 -1.07 -20.65
C ARG A 31 -19.68 0.29 -20.18
N ASP A 32 -19.60 0.57 -18.89
CA ASP A 32 -19.95 1.88 -18.33
C ASP A 32 -18.97 2.12 -17.14
N ASN A 33 -18.16 3.16 -16.98
CA ASN A 33 -18.22 4.49 -17.58
C ASN A 33 -16.99 5.38 -17.23
N TYR A 34 -15.77 5.01 -17.61
CA TYR A 34 -14.64 5.96 -17.49
C TYR A 34 -14.80 7.12 -18.50
N ARG A 35 -15.20 6.80 -19.73
CA ARG A 35 -15.43 7.78 -20.79
C ARG A 35 -16.60 8.72 -20.45
N GLN A 36 -17.72 8.20 -19.97
CA GLN A 36 -18.87 9.04 -19.61
C GLN A 36 -18.63 9.85 -18.33
N TYR A 37 -17.86 9.35 -17.35
CA TYR A 37 -17.44 10.15 -16.18
C TYR A 37 -16.53 11.33 -16.58
N VAL A 38 -15.62 11.11 -17.53
CA VAL A 38 -14.79 12.18 -18.10
C VAL A 38 -15.64 13.14 -18.94
N GLU A 39 -16.60 12.65 -19.74
CA GLU A 39 -17.53 13.49 -20.51
C GLU A 39 -18.47 14.31 -19.60
N GLU A 40 -18.91 13.76 -18.46
CA GLU A 40 -19.71 14.47 -17.45
C GLU A 40 -18.90 15.53 -16.69
N LEU A 41 -17.65 15.25 -16.33
CA LEU A 41 -16.74 16.24 -15.73
C LEU A 41 -16.41 17.39 -16.68
N LEU A 42 -16.26 17.08 -17.98
CA LEU A 42 -16.04 18.09 -19.02
C LEU A 42 -17.31 18.89 -19.33
N ALA A 43 -18.50 18.29 -19.19
CA ALA A 43 -19.79 18.95 -19.34
C ALA A 43 -20.13 19.87 -18.14
N GLN A 44 -19.78 19.48 -16.91
CA GLN A 44 -20.08 20.24 -15.69
C GLN A 44 -19.21 21.50 -15.52
N ARG A 45 -18.06 21.56 -16.21
CA ARG A 45 -17.17 22.75 -16.18
C ARG A 45 -17.58 23.86 -17.15
N ASN A 46 -18.68 23.70 -17.87
CA ASN A 46 -19.12 24.56 -18.97
C ASN A 46 -20.29 25.51 -18.62
N THR A 47 -20.41 25.96 -17.36
CA THR A 47 -21.44 26.93 -16.95
C THR A 47 -20.95 28.36 -16.73
N ASN A 48 -19.71 28.70 -17.10
CA ASN A 48 -19.30 30.11 -17.13
C ASN A 48 -18.45 30.44 -18.37
N SER A 49 -18.95 31.43 -19.13
CA SER A 49 -18.36 32.09 -20.31
C SER A 49 -18.12 31.21 -21.54
N GLY A 50 -18.90 31.52 -22.58
CA GLY A 50 -18.90 30.82 -23.86
C GLY A 50 -17.63 31.04 -24.68
N VAL A 51 -17.12 29.94 -25.21
CA VAL A 51 -16.73 29.64 -26.60
C VAL A 51 -16.10 28.25 -26.49
N THR A 52 -16.86 27.22 -26.85
CA THR A 52 -16.39 25.83 -26.83
C THR A 52 -15.85 25.46 -28.21
N THR A 53 -14.56 25.58 -28.44
CA THR A 53 -13.93 24.71 -29.45
C THR A 53 -13.61 23.39 -28.74
N LYS A 54 -14.40 22.36 -29.03
CA LYS A 54 -14.09 20.98 -28.66
C LYS A 54 -12.68 20.67 -29.17
N PRO A 55 -11.74 20.15 -28.36
CA PRO A 55 -10.55 19.55 -28.92
C PRO A 55 -10.98 18.38 -29.80
N SER A 56 -10.45 18.32 -31.01
CA SER A 56 -10.80 17.25 -31.94
C SER A 56 -10.33 15.91 -31.38
N PRO A 57 -10.92 14.78 -31.82
CA PRO A 57 -10.44 13.46 -31.48
C PRO A 57 -8.93 13.30 -31.74
N GLU A 58 -8.39 13.97 -32.76
CA GLU A 58 -6.96 14.01 -33.04
C GLU A 58 -6.18 14.77 -31.96
N ALA A 59 -6.65 15.91 -31.46
CA ALA A 59 -5.99 16.65 -30.38
C ALA A 59 -6.02 15.91 -29.03
N ALA A 60 -7.10 15.17 -28.75
CA ALA A 60 -7.18 14.29 -27.59
C ALA A 60 -6.27 13.07 -27.74
N ALA A 61 -6.18 12.49 -28.95
CA ALA A 61 -5.24 11.42 -29.24
C ALA A 61 -3.78 11.90 -29.21
N GLU A 62 -3.48 13.12 -29.68
CA GLU A 62 -2.15 13.74 -29.58
C GLU A 62 -1.76 14.01 -28.13
N TYR A 63 -2.72 14.46 -27.30
CA TYR A 63 -2.50 14.60 -25.86
C TYR A 63 -2.18 13.24 -25.23
N VAL A 64 -2.99 12.20 -25.48
CA VAL A 64 -2.73 10.82 -25.02
C VAL A 64 -1.39 10.28 -25.55
N LYS A 65 -1.03 10.61 -26.78
CA LYS A 65 0.24 10.21 -27.41
C LYS A 65 1.43 11.00 -26.85
N ALA A 66 1.25 12.25 -26.41
CA ALA A 66 2.25 13.07 -25.75
C ALA A 66 2.55 12.55 -24.33
N ILE A 67 1.53 12.11 -23.58
CA ILE A 67 1.72 11.41 -22.29
C ILE A 67 2.19 9.96 -22.46
N GLN A 68 1.86 9.28 -23.57
CA GLN A 68 2.39 7.93 -23.89
C GLN A 68 3.84 7.98 -24.40
N GLY A 69 4.25 9.05 -25.08
CA GLY A 69 5.63 9.31 -25.49
C GLY A 69 6.57 9.68 -24.34
N GLU A 70 6.01 10.04 -23.18
CA GLU A 70 6.71 10.19 -21.90
C GLU A 70 6.54 8.96 -20.98
N VAL A 71 6.11 7.81 -21.50
CA VAL A 71 6.18 6.54 -20.76
C VAL A 71 7.60 6.00 -20.83
N ILE A 72 8.46 6.48 -19.94
CA ILE A 72 9.67 5.77 -19.56
C ILE A 72 9.32 4.79 -18.44
N PHE A 73 8.45 3.81 -18.71
CA PHE A 73 8.46 2.57 -17.94
C PHE A 73 8.07 1.46 -18.91
N GLU A 74 9.05 1.03 -19.72
CA GLU A 74 9.19 -0.41 -19.93
C GLU A 74 9.03 -1.06 -18.56
N ALA A 75 8.10 -2.00 -18.44
CA ALA A 75 7.96 -2.83 -17.28
C ALA A 75 9.30 -3.53 -17.03
N LYS A 76 10.19 -2.86 -16.28
CA LYS A 76 11.37 -3.48 -15.72
C LYS A 76 10.82 -4.57 -14.82
N GLN A 77 11.03 -5.80 -15.28
CA GLN A 77 10.83 -7.03 -14.52
C GLN A 77 11.76 -7.06 -13.30
N ASP A 78 11.60 -6.11 -12.38
CA ASP A 78 12.31 -6.01 -11.11
C ASP A 78 11.46 -5.17 -10.13
N VAL A 79 10.21 -5.60 -9.89
CA VAL A 79 9.52 -5.18 -8.66
C VAL A 79 10.38 -5.72 -7.52
N LYS A 80 11.12 -4.84 -6.84
CA LYS A 80 11.98 -5.18 -5.70
C LYS A 80 11.19 -6.09 -4.76
N LYS A 81 11.68 -7.32 -4.59
CA LYS A 81 11.22 -8.23 -3.54
C LYS A 81 11.25 -7.47 -2.22
N GLY A 82 10.20 -7.59 -1.42
CA GLY A 82 10.15 -7.06 -0.06
C GLY A 82 11.46 -7.34 0.67
N GLY A 83 11.95 -6.35 1.41
CA GLY A 83 13.34 -6.34 1.87
C GLY A 83 13.50 -6.52 3.37
N TRP A 84 14.73 -6.83 3.77
CA TRP A 84 15.19 -6.69 5.15
C TRP A 84 16.02 -5.42 5.27
N PHE A 85 15.62 -4.54 6.17
CA PHE A 85 16.29 -3.27 6.42
C PHE A 85 16.68 -3.18 7.88
N LYS A 86 17.67 -2.34 8.18
CA LYS A 86 18.08 -2.05 9.54
C LYS A 86 18.08 -0.55 9.77
N ILE A 87 17.43 -0.11 10.84
CA ILE A 87 17.49 1.27 11.30
C ILE A 87 18.63 1.41 12.30
N PRO A 88 19.63 2.27 12.06
CA PRO A 88 20.69 2.53 13.03
C PRO A 88 20.14 3.21 14.29
N THR A 89 20.71 2.88 15.46
CA THR A 89 20.34 3.48 16.76
C THR A 89 20.45 4.99 16.77
N GLU A 90 21.39 5.54 16.01
CA GLU A 90 21.63 6.98 15.87
C GLU A 90 20.43 7.71 15.27
N ILE A 91 19.72 7.05 14.33
CA ILE A 91 18.51 7.58 13.71
C ILE A 91 17.36 7.58 14.72
N VAL A 92 17.21 6.49 15.49
CA VAL A 92 16.20 6.39 16.55
C VAL A 92 16.43 7.44 17.62
N ARG A 93 17.68 7.58 18.10
CA ARG A 93 18.07 8.60 19.09
C ARG A 93 17.79 10.01 18.59
N LYS A 94 18.14 10.31 17.34
CA LYS A 94 17.91 11.64 16.75
C LYS A 94 16.41 11.97 16.62
N LYS A 95 15.57 11.01 16.25
CA LYS A 95 14.13 11.22 15.99
C LYS A 95 13.27 11.16 17.26
N LEU A 96 13.62 10.28 18.19
CA LEU A 96 12.79 9.97 19.36
C LEU A 96 13.40 10.41 20.69
N GLY A 97 14.69 10.79 20.73
CA GLY A 97 15.38 11.13 21.97
C GLY A 97 15.69 9.92 22.86
N LYS A 98 15.68 8.70 22.29
CA LYS A 98 15.92 7.43 23.00
C LYS A 98 16.56 6.41 22.06
N ASP A 99 17.14 5.38 22.65
CA ASP A 99 17.92 4.39 21.91
C ASP A 99 17.08 3.26 21.28
N THR A 100 15.79 3.17 21.61
CA THR A 100 14.93 2.08 21.16
C THR A 100 13.49 2.52 20.89
N ILE A 101 12.83 1.87 19.93
CA ILE A 101 11.37 1.99 19.74
C ILE A 101 10.57 1.08 20.67
N TRP A 102 11.21 0.05 21.24
CA TRP A 102 10.55 -1.05 21.96
C TRP A 102 10.16 -0.64 23.38
N ASP A 103 8.90 -0.22 23.53
CA ASP A 103 8.24 -0.06 24.83
C ASP A 103 7.58 -1.38 25.25
N LYS A 104 7.44 -1.62 26.56
CA LYS A 104 6.69 -2.77 27.10
C LYS A 104 5.22 -2.73 26.70
N ARG A 105 4.66 -1.54 26.50
CA ARG A 105 3.28 -1.34 26.06
C ARG A 105 3.22 -1.24 24.53
N ILE A 106 2.19 -1.86 23.95
CA ILE A 106 1.99 -1.94 22.49
C ILE A 106 1.72 -0.56 21.88
N ALA A 107 0.81 0.23 22.47
CA ALA A 107 0.43 1.52 21.88
C ALA A 107 1.59 2.53 21.81
N PRO A 108 2.40 2.76 22.87
CA PRO A 108 3.59 3.60 22.76
C PRO A 108 4.60 3.10 21.74
N ARG A 109 4.75 1.78 21.57
CA ARG A 109 5.66 1.18 20.59
C ARG A 109 5.24 1.49 19.16
N GLY A 110 3.96 1.31 18.81
CA GLY A 110 3.42 1.67 17.50
C GLY A 110 3.62 3.16 17.20
N GLY A 111 3.22 4.03 18.13
CA GLY A 111 3.38 5.49 17.96
C GLY A 111 4.85 5.94 17.85
N ASN A 112 5.79 5.26 18.52
CA ASN A 112 7.22 5.52 18.33
C ASN A 112 7.67 5.21 16.90
N TYR A 113 7.18 4.08 16.36
CA TYR A 113 7.55 3.64 15.03
C TYR A 113 6.94 4.53 13.95
N GLU A 114 5.66 4.87 14.07
CA GLU A 114 4.98 5.86 13.22
C GLU A 114 5.72 7.19 13.20
N LYS A 115 6.12 7.71 14.37
CA LYS A 115 6.90 8.94 14.47
C LYS A 115 8.29 8.81 13.84
N LEU A 116 8.94 7.66 13.99
CA LEU A 116 10.26 7.39 13.40
C LEU A 116 10.19 7.39 11.87
N ARG A 117 9.16 6.76 11.30
CA ARG A 117 8.92 6.64 9.86
C ARG A 117 8.23 7.85 9.24
N GLY A 118 7.67 8.74 10.05
CA GLY A 118 7.00 9.96 9.56
C GLY A 118 5.60 9.70 9.03
N ALA A 119 4.81 8.88 9.74
CA ALA A 119 3.38 8.73 9.48
C ALA A 119 2.72 10.11 9.33
N ASN A 120 1.94 10.28 8.26
CA ASN A 120 1.35 11.56 7.89
C ASN A 120 -0.19 11.51 7.76
N LEU A 121 -0.79 10.35 8.02
CA LEU A 121 -2.23 10.18 8.12
C LEU A 121 -2.70 10.26 9.58
N ALA A 122 -4.02 10.37 9.76
CA ALA A 122 -4.60 10.36 11.10
C ALA A 122 -4.33 9.02 11.78
N SER A 123 -4.10 8.99 13.10
CA SER A 123 -3.86 7.72 13.83
C SER A 123 -5.06 6.76 13.81
N ASN A 124 -6.23 7.24 13.40
CA ASN A 124 -7.44 6.46 13.21
C ASN A 124 -7.83 6.32 11.73
N PHE A 125 -6.93 6.72 10.81
CA PHE A 125 -7.12 6.49 9.40
C PHE A 125 -7.10 4.97 9.13
N PRO A 126 -8.01 4.46 8.29
CA PRO A 126 -8.13 3.02 8.10
C PRO A 126 -6.89 2.44 7.40
N VAL A 127 -6.38 1.34 7.93
CA VAL A 127 -5.36 0.43 7.34
C VAL A 127 -3.96 1.02 7.16
N VAL A 128 -3.84 2.23 6.64
CA VAL A 128 -2.58 2.86 6.23
C VAL A 128 -2.23 4.07 7.12
N ASP A 129 -0.95 4.26 7.38
CA ASP A 129 -0.41 5.26 8.30
C ASP A 129 0.36 6.36 7.57
N HIS A 130 0.84 6.07 6.36
CA HIS A 130 1.58 6.99 5.51
C HIS A 130 1.09 6.94 4.06
N TYR A 131 1.07 8.12 3.44
CA TYR A 131 0.79 8.29 2.02
C TYR A 131 1.85 9.19 1.38
N ASP A 132 2.46 8.70 0.30
CA ASP A 132 3.40 9.46 -0.53
C ASP A 132 2.75 9.74 -1.89
N ALA A 133 2.45 11.02 -2.15
CA ALA A 133 1.80 11.45 -3.39
C ALA A 133 2.75 11.47 -4.60
N GLU A 134 4.05 11.67 -4.37
CA GLU A 134 5.06 11.71 -5.44
C GLU A 134 5.37 10.29 -5.90
N ALA A 135 5.59 9.39 -4.94
CA ALA A 135 5.83 7.98 -5.23
C ALA A 135 4.53 7.20 -5.54
N LYS A 136 3.35 7.78 -5.28
CA LYS A 136 2.04 7.14 -5.40
C LYS A 136 1.95 5.85 -4.59
N THR A 137 2.36 5.90 -3.33
CA THR A 137 2.38 4.73 -2.44
C THR A 137 1.58 4.99 -1.17
N VAL A 138 1.07 3.91 -0.59
CA VAL A 138 0.55 3.89 0.78
C VAL A 138 1.30 2.87 1.61
N THR A 139 1.53 3.18 2.87
CA THR A 139 2.25 2.30 3.80
C THR A 139 1.45 2.07 5.08
N SER A 140 1.27 0.80 5.43
CA SER A 140 0.85 0.37 6.77
C SER A 140 2.09 0.09 7.61
N LEU A 141 2.21 0.75 8.76
CA LEU A 141 3.35 0.68 9.67
C LEU A 141 2.98 -0.15 10.89
N LYS A 142 3.60 -1.32 11.04
CA LYS A 142 3.33 -2.24 12.15
C LYS A 142 4.58 -2.50 12.97
N THR A 143 4.40 -3.00 14.19
CA THR A 143 5.49 -3.47 15.04
C THR A 143 5.19 -4.88 15.53
N LEU A 144 6.18 -5.75 15.49
CA LEU A 144 6.08 -7.16 15.82
C LEU A 144 7.26 -7.57 16.72
N ASP A 145 7.01 -7.76 18.02
CA ASP A 145 8.05 -8.14 18.97
C ASP A 145 8.22 -9.66 19.03
N LEU A 146 9.09 -10.17 18.16
CA LEU A 146 9.37 -11.59 17.98
C LEU A 146 9.89 -12.33 19.23
N ARG A 147 10.22 -11.60 20.31
CA ARG A 147 10.68 -12.18 21.59
C ARG A 147 9.53 -12.60 22.50
N THR A 148 8.31 -12.19 22.20
CA THR A 148 7.13 -12.53 23.00
C THR A 148 6.74 -13.99 22.79
N GLU A 149 6.18 -14.63 23.82
CA GLU A 149 5.77 -16.04 23.77
C GLU A 149 4.84 -16.35 22.60
N PHE A 150 3.93 -15.42 22.29
CA PHE A 150 2.99 -15.56 21.18
C PHE A 150 3.68 -15.68 19.81
N TYR A 151 4.82 -15.02 19.61
CA TYR A 151 5.55 -15.05 18.34
C TYR A 151 6.74 -16.02 18.34
N ASN A 152 7.02 -16.67 19.47
CA ASN A 152 7.86 -17.87 19.48
C ASN A 152 7.17 -19.02 18.74
N ASP A 153 5.84 -19.03 18.76
CA ASP A 153 5.03 -19.86 17.87
C ASP A 153 4.96 -19.22 16.47
N ILE A 154 5.35 -20.00 15.47
CA ILE A 154 5.37 -19.58 14.06
C ILE A 154 3.95 -19.30 13.57
N ASP A 155 2.94 -19.98 14.10
CA ASP A 155 1.54 -19.78 13.74
C ASP A 155 1.05 -18.38 14.17
N GLY A 156 1.60 -17.84 15.26
CA GLY A 156 1.29 -16.47 15.71
C GLY A 156 1.81 -15.40 14.75
N ILE A 157 2.98 -15.63 14.14
CA ILE A 157 3.53 -14.74 13.10
C ILE A 157 2.68 -14.84 11.84
N GLU A 158 2.38 -16.06 11.38
CA GLU A 158 1.57 -16.29 10.19
C GLU A 158 0.19 -15.64 10.31
N TYR A 159 -0.47 -15.81 11.46
CA TYR A 159 -1.77 -15.22 11.72
C TYR A 159 -1.73 -13.68 11.69
N THR A 160 -0.83 -13.05 12.46
CA THR A 160 -0.79 -11.59 12.57
C THR A 160 -0.38 -10.93 11.26
N VAL A 161 0.73 -11.38 10.67
CA VAL A 161 1.25 -10.77 9.43
C VAL A 161 0.33 -11.08 8.25
N GLY A 162 -0.22 -12.30 8.18
CA GLY A 162 -1.18 -12.68 7.14
C GLY A 162 -2.45 -11.84 7.18
N ARG A 163 -3.00 -11.57 8.38
CA ARG A 163 -4.14 -10.65 8.54
C ARG A 163 -3.80 -9.25 8.03
N ASP A 164 -2.66 -8.69 8.43
CA ASP A 164 -2.27 -7.33 8.05
C ASP A 164 -2.01 -7.22 6.52
N ILE A 165 -1.44 -8.26 5.89
CA ILE A 165 -1.32 -8.38 4.43
C ILE A 165 -2.71 -8.33 3.78
N ASN A 166 -3.64 -9.16 4.27
CA ASN A 166 -4.98 -9.25 3.69
C ASN A 166 -5.73 -7.92 3.81
N GLU A 167 -5.73 -7.29 4.99
CA GLU A 167 -6.35 -5.98 5.21
C GLU A 167 -5.80 -4.92 4.25
N LEU A 168 -4.48 -4.89 4.03
CA LEU A 168 -3.87 -3.96 3.07
C LEU A 168 -4.16 -4.34 1.61
N SER A 169 -4.23 -5.63 1.29
CA SER A 169 -4.58 -6.11 -0.05
C SER A 169 -6.03 -5.78 -0.45
N GLU A 170 -6.91 -5.58 0.52
CA GLU A 170 -8.30 -5.19 0.30
C GLU A 170 -8.49 -3.66 0.32
N PHE A 171 -7.49 -2.91 0.78
CA PHE A 171 -7.56 -1.46 0.84
C PHE A 171 -7.54 -0.83 -0.56
N THR A 172 -8.69 -0.31 -0.98
CA THR A 172 -8.86 0.44 -2.24
C THR A 172 -8.87 1.95 -2.04
N GLY A 173 -8.91 2.42 -0.80
CA GLY A 173 -9.00 3.84 -0.47
C GLY A 173 -9.89 4.12 0.74
N ALA A 174 -9.90 5.38 1.16
CA ALA A 174 -10.77 5.88 2.21
C ALA A 174 -11.03 7.38 2.03
N HIS A 175 -12.20 7.80 2.49
CA HIS A 175 -12.54 9.20 2.71
C HIS A 175 -12.53 9.47 4.21
N TRP A 176 -11.69 10.40 4.65
CA TRP A 176 -11.52 10.75 6.05
C TRP A 176 -11.56 12.25 6.27
N THR A 177 -11.78 12.68 7.53
CA THR A 177 -11.64 14.09 7.91
C THR A 177 -10.54 14.23 8.94
N LEU A 178 -9.52 15.03 8.63
CA LEU A 178 -8.45 15.38 9.57
C LEU A 178 -8.46 16.88 9.83
N LYS A 179 -8.70 17.27 11.08
CA LYS A 179 -8.76 18.70 11.51
C LYS A 179 -9.72 19.53 10.63
N GLY A 180 -10.87 18.95 10.26
CA GLY A 180 -11.88 19.60 9.43
C GLY A 180 -11.54 19.64 7.93
N LYS A 181 -10.43 19.03 7.48
CA LYS A 181 -10.08 18.91 6.07
C LYS A 181 -10.37 17.49 5.56
N PRO A 182 -11.05 17.35 4.41
CA PRO A 182 -11.25 16.04 3.81
C PRO A 182 -9.92 15.50 3.27
N ILE A 183 -9.70 14.21 3.49
CA ILE A 183 -8.61 13.42 2.91
C ILE A 183 -9.28 12.34 2.08
N LEU A 184 -8.99 12.32 0.79
CA LEU A 184 -9.40 11.27 -0.13
C LEU A 184 -8.16 10.57 -0.66
N ILE A 185 -8.06 9.27 -0.41
CA ILE A 185 -7.02 8.41 -0.95
C ILE A 185 -7.71 7.26 -1.64
N GLU A 186 -7.35 6.98 -2.88
CA GLU A 186 -8.02 5.99 -3.75
C GLU A 186 -6.98 5.35 -4.65
N ARG A 187 -7.07 4.03 -4.78
CA ARG A 187 -6.20 3.26 -5.68
C ARG A 187 -6.47 3.66 -7.13
N GLY A 188 -5.43 3.69 -7.95
CA GLY A 188 -5.54 4.06 -9.37
C GLY A 188 -5.54 5.58 -9.62
N ARG A 189 -5.92 6.38 -8.61
CA ARG A 189 -5.88 7.86 -8.67
C ARG A 189 -4.73 8.43 -7.87
N HIS A 190 -4.63 8.03 -6.60
CA HIS A 190 -3.70 8.59 -5.63
C HIS A 190 -2.50 7.68 -5.38
N PHE A 191 -2.73 6.36 -5.31
CA PHE A 191 -1.67 5.38 -5.12
C PHE A 191 -1.81 4.18 -6.05
N GLN A 192 -0.70 3.52 -6.32
CA GLN A 192 -0.60 2.27 -7.08
C GLN A 192 -0.05 1.15 -6.20
N ASP A 193 1.05 1.45 -5.49
CA ASP A 193 1.77 0.46 -4.69
C ASP A 193 1.39 0.53 -3.22
N ARG A 194 1.44 -0.64 -2.58
CA ARG A 194 1.08 -0.83 -1.17
C ARG A 194 2.22 -1.49 -0.43
N TYR A 195 2.65 -0.85 0.64
CA TYR A 195 3.72 -1.33 1.50
C TYR A 195 3.15 -1.72 2.87
N LEU A 196 3.43 -2.94 3.29
CA LEU A 196 3.32 -3.33 4.70
C LEU A 196 4.73 -3.31 5.27
N GLU A 197 5.01 -2.42 6.20
CA GLU A 197 6.32 -2.33 6.84
C GLU A 197 6.21 -2.77 8.30
N ILE A 198 6.93 -3.84 8.65
CA ILE A 198 6.91 -4.44 9.98
C ILE A 198 8.24 -4.23 10.67
N ALA A 199 8.24 -3.42 11.73
CA ALA A 199 9.37 -3.31 12.63
C ALA A 199 9.50 -4.57 13.49
N ILE A 200 10.70 -5.11 13.63
CA ILE A 200 11.06 -6.19 14.57
C ILE A 200 12.30 -5.80 15.39
N PRO A 201 12.50 -6.33 16.61
CA PRO A 201 13.68 -6.01 17.39
C PRO A 201 14.95 -6.47 16.68
N THR A 202 15.96 -5.62 16.63
CA THR A 202 17.24 -5.91 15.97
C THR A 202 17.81 -7.25 16.45
N GLY A 203 18.13 -8.14 15.51
CA GLY A 203 18.73 -9.45 15.80
C GLY A 203 17.82 -10.43 16.56
N SER A 204 16.52 -10.15 16.72
CA SER A 204 15.62 -11.03 17.47
C SER A 204 15.04 -12.19 16.67
N ALA A 205 15.00 -12.08 15.33
CA ALA A 205 14.42 -13.12 14.48
C ALA A 205 15.31 -14.36 14.45
N THR A 206 14.79 -15.49 14.95
CA THR A 206 15.38 -16.81 14.77
C THR A 206 15.31 -17.25 13.30
N GLN A 207 16.10 -18.25 12.90
CA GLN A 207 16.10 -18.77 11.53
C GLN A 207 14.70 -19.18 11.05
N LYS A 208 13.93 -19.89 11.89
CA LYS A 208 12.56 -20.32 11.56
C LYS A 208 11.60 -19.13 11.37
N GLN A 209 11.75 -18.10 12.21
CA GLN A 209 10.93 -16.89 12.08
C GLN A 209 11.29 -16.11 10.81
N ARG A 210 12.58 -16.04 10.45
CA ARG A 210 13.04 -15.44 9.18
C ARG A 210 12.45 -16.18 7.98
N GLU A 211 12.55 -17.50 7.94
CA GLU A 211 11.97 -18.33 6.87
C GLU A 211 10.46 -18.13 6.75
N LYS A 212 9.73 -18.03 7.88
CA LYS A 212 8.29 -17.72 7.84
C LYS A 212 8.01 -16.31 7.30
N LEU A 213 8.79 -15.30 7.71
CA LEU A 213 8.62 -13.94 7.20
C LEU A 213 8.93 -13.86 5.70
N GLU A 214 9.93 -14.58 5.21
CA GLU A 214 10.23 -14.69 3.78
C GLU A 214 9.08 -15.34 2.99
N GLN A 215 8.48 -16.42 3.51
CA GLN A 215 7.26 -17.01 2.93
C GLN A 215 6.10 -16.00 2.89
N LEU A 216 5.95 -15.18 3.93
CA LEU A 216 4.93 -14.13 3.99
C LEU A 216 5.23 -12.98 3.02
N GLN A 217 6.50 -12.69 2.72
CA GLN A 217 6.89 -11.72 1.69
C GLN A 217 6.48 -12.21 0.30
N GLU A 218 6.68 -13.50 0.00
CA GLU A 218 6.21 -14.13 -1.24
C GLU A 218 4.67 -14.11 -1.33
N PHE A 219 3.98 -14.43 -0.23
CA PHE A 219 2.52 -14.36 -0.16
C PHE A 219 2.02 -12.92 -0.39
N ALA A 220 2.58 -11.93 0.31
CA ALA A 220 2.23 -10.52 0.15
C ALA A 220 2.35 -10.08 -1.32
N GLN A 221 3.46 -10.45 -1.97
CA GLN A 221 3.69 -10.12 -3.37
C GLN A 221 2.62 -10.76 -4.29
N SER A 222 2.20 -11.99 -3.99
CA SER A 222 1.15 -12.67 -4.77
C SER A 222 -0.22 -11.98 -4.70
N VAL A 223 -0.46 -11.15 -3.68
CA VAL A 223 -1.67 -10.34 -3.48
C VAL A 223 -1.40 -8.84 -3.65
N ASP A 224 -0.32 -8.48 -4.34
CA ASP A 224 0.03 -7.11 -4.72
C ASP A 224 0.21 -6.18 -3.49
N VAL A 225 0.94 -6.70 -2.51
CA VAL A 225 1.45 -6.00 -1.33
C VAL A 225 2.96 -6.23 -1.23
N ILE A 226 3.72 -5.19 -0.94
CA ILE A 226 5.17 -5.28 -0.69
C ILE A 226 5.37 -5.34 0.82
N LEU A 227 5.88 -6.46 1.34
CA LEU A 227 6.18 -6.63 2.76
C LEU A 227 7.66 -6.35 3.04
N ASP A 228 7.93 -5.27 3.77
CA ASP A 228 9.26 -4.90 4.23
C ASP A 228 9.44 -5.21 5.72
N ILE A 229 10.50 -5.93 6.05
CA ILE A 229 10.89 -6.24 7.43
C ILE A 229 12.00 -5.28 7.86
N VAL A 230 11.78 -4.61 8.99
CA VAL A 230 12.69 -3.57 9.47
C VAL A 230 13.20 -3.92 10.86
N GLU A 231 14.49 -4.24 10.95
CA GLU A 231 15.18 -4.37 12.23
C GLU A 231 15.38 -2.99 12.85
N ALA A 232 14.66 -2.72 13.94
CA ALA A 232 14.76 -1.48 14.69
C ALA A 232 15.30 -1.76 16.11
N PRO A 233 16.21 -0.92 16.63
CA PRO A 233 16.74 -1.06 17.97
C PRO A 233 15.70 -0.70 19.02
#